data_AF-A0A2E6X9K9-F1
#
_entry.id   AF-A0A2E6X9K9-F1
#
_cell.length_a   1.000
_cell.length_b   1.000
_cell.length_c   1.000
_cell.angle_alpha   90.00
_cell.angle_beta   90.00
_cell.angle_gamma   90.00
#
_symmetry.space_group_name_H-M   'P 1'
#
loop_
_entity.id
_entity.type
_entity.pdbx_description
1 polymer ?
#
loop_
_entity_poly.entity_id
_entity_poly.type
_entity_poly.pdbx_seq_one_letter_code
_entity_poly.pdbx_strand_id
1 'polypeptide(L)'
;MKYYIQLVLSAILGFAAEICYLLTSFLIDKTKSVSIYVSNFIGLMVDVILDFILQSLLFLGFVSIQPAVIFKFIIFRIFDTFIRQILYVFSMKFKFVQKYIHNQPPKDDNNPIPEFLRYRHSHIRYLIILICFFILTFPLRKYFVFVKSTKL
;
A
#
# COMPACT_ATOMS: atom_id res chain seq x y z
N MET A 1 -11.09 -6.52 -20.64
CA MET A 1 -11.29 -5.21 -19.97
C MET A 1 -10.27 -4.21 -20.49
N LYS A 2 -10.67 -2.97 -20.82
CA LYS A 2 -9.74 -1.96 -21.37
C LYS A 2 -8.70 -1.54 -20.32
N TYR A 3 -7.50 -1.12 -20.76
CA TYR A 3 -6.36 -0.80 -19.89
C TYR A 3 -6.70 0.19 -18.77
N TYR A 4 -7.35 1.30 -19.12
CA TYR A 4 -7.69 2.36 -18.16
C TYR A 4 -8.71 1.92 -17.11
N ILE A 5 -9.64 1.03 -17.47
CA ILE A 5 -10.61 0.47 -16.52
C ILE A 5 -9.89 -0.40 -15.49
N GLN A 6 -8.96 -1.26 -15.95
CA GLN A 6 -8.14 -2.07 -15.04
C GLN A 6 -7.28 -1.20 -14.12
N LEU A 7 -6.73 -0.10 -14.65
CA LEU A 7 -5.92 0.84 -13.86
C LEU A 7 -6.74 1.50 -12.75
N VAL A 8 -7.90 2.04 -13.08
CA VAL A 8 -8.79 2.70 -12.12
C VAL A 8 -9.27 1.71 -11.06
N LEU A 9 -9.74 0.53 -11.48
CA LEU A 9 -10.18 -0.50 -10.53
C LEU A 9 -9.02 -0.99 -9.65
N SER A 10 -7.83 -1.20 -10.20
CA SER A 10 -6.66 -1.62 -9.41
C SER A 10 -6.28 -0.57 -8.36
N ALA A 11 -6.39 0.72 -8.71
CA ALA A 11 -6.16 1.82 -7.77
C ALA A 11 -7.20 1.86 -6.65
N ILE A 12 -8.48 1.74 -6.99
CA ILE A 12 -9.59 1.72 -6.01
C ILE A 12 -9.44 0.53 -5.06
N LEU A 13 -9.16 -0.66 -5.59
CA LEU A 13 -8.97 -1.87 -4.78
C LEU A 13 -7.72 -1.77 -3.87
N GLY A 14 -6.63 -1.19 -4.38
CA GLY A 14 -5.45 -0.93 -3.56
C GLY A 14 -5.73 0.08 -2.44
N PHE A 15 -6.48 1.13 -2.72
CA PHE A 15 -6.89 2.12 -1.72
C PHE A 15 -7.81 1.50 -0.65
N ALA A 16 -8.74 0.62 -1.06
CA ALA A 16 -9.60 -0.11 -0.13
C ALA A 16 -8.79 -1.01 0.81
N ALA A 17 -7.81 -1.75 0.30
CA ALA A 17 -6.91 -2.58 1.12
C ALA A 17 -6.11 -1.72 2.13
N GLU A 18 -5.62 -0.56 1.71
CA GLU A 18 -4.89 0.35 2.59
C GLU A 18 -5.77 0.96 3.69
N ILE A 19 -7.04 1.30 3.39
CA ILE A 19 -8.01 1.69 4.42
C ILE A 19 -8.23 0.55 5.41
N CYS A 20 -8.39 -0.69 4.94
CA CYS A 20 -8.54 -1.85 5.83
C CYS A 20 -7.33 -1.98 6.76
N TYR A 21 -6.11 -1.81 6.26
CA TYR A 21 -4.91 -1.77 7.10
C TYR A 21 -4.98 -0.71 8.19
N LEU A 22 -5.27 0.54 7.81
CA LEU A 22 -5.31 1.66 8.75
C LEU A 22 -6.37 1.45 9.84
N LEU A 23 -7.53 0.94 9.46
CA LEU A 23 -8.61 0.60 10.40
C LEU A 23 -8.21 -0.57 11.31
N THR A 24 -7.64 -1.64 10.77
CA THR A 24 -7.19 -2.79 11.56
C THR A 24 -6.13 -2.38 12.58
N SER A 25 -5.10 -1.62 12.18
CA SER A 25 -4.07 -1.12 13.10
C SER A 25 -4.69 -0.24 14.19
N PHE A 26 -5.55 0.71 13.80
CA PHE A 26 -6.22 1.59 14.76
C PHE A 26 -7.06 0.83 15.79
N LEU A 27 -7.83 -0.17 15.34
CA LEU A 27 -8.65 -0.99 16.22
C LEU A 27 -7.80 -1.81 17.19
N ILE A 28 -6.69 -2.40 16.72
CA ILE A 28 -5.78 -3.18 17.57
C ILE A 28 -5.08 -2.26 18.55
N ASP A 29 -4.57 -1.10 18.13
CA ASP A 29 -3.91 -0.12 18.98
C ASP A 29 -4.82 0.36 20.11
N LYS A 30 -6.13 0.52 19.83
CA LYS A 30 -7.14 0.92 20.82
C LYS A 30 -7.34 -0.12 21.93
N THR A 31 -7.09 -1.41 21.66
CA THR A 31 -7.22 -2.46 22.68
C THR A 31 -6.05 -2.49 23.67
N LYS A 32 -4.94 -1.77 23.39
CA LYS A 32 -3.68 -1.77 24.18
C LYS A 32 -3.14 -3.17 24.53
N SER A 33 -3.64 -4.21 23.87
CA SER A 33 -3.33 -5.61 24.18
C SER A 33 -2.01 -6.05 23.56
N VAL A 34 -1.48 -5.26 22.62
CA VAL A 34 -0.27 -5.56 21.86
C VAL A 34 0.52 -4.27 21.62
N SER A 35 1.83 -4.41 21.39
CA SER A 35 2.67 -3.26 21.06
C SER A 35 2.28 -2.67 19.69
N ILE A 36 2.51 -1.37 19.52
CA ILE A 36 2.25 -0.64 18.27
C ILE A 36 2.96 -1.30 17.07
N TYR A 37 4.14 -1.90 17.30
CA TYR A 37 4.88 -2.62 16.26
C TYR A 37 4.15 -3.88 15.78
N VAL A 38 3.57 -4.65 16.71
CA VAL A 38 2.83 -5.87 16.36
C VAL A 38 1.51 -5.52 15.68
N SER A 39 0.82 -4.49 16.16
CA SER A 39 -0.40 -3.96 15.52
C SER A 39 -0.16 -3.55 14.07
N ASN A 40 0.90 -2.77 13.81
CA ASN A 40 1.30 -2.39 12.46
C ASN A 40 1.68 -3.59 11.59
N PHE A 41 2.37 -4.59 12.15
CA PHE A 41 2.72 -5.80 11.42
C PHE A 41 1.47 -6.61 11.00
N ILE A 42 0.51 -6.79 11.92
CA ILE A 42 -0.76 -7.47 11.63
C ILE A 42 -1.53 -6.70 10.57
N GLY A 43 -1.63 -5.38 10.71
CA GLY A 43 -2.28 -4.53 9.71
C GLY A 43 -1.62 -4.67 8.33
N LEU A 44 -0.29 -4.70 8.26
CA LEU A 44 0.44 -4.88 7.01
C LEU A 44 0.17 -6.26 6.38
N MET A 45 0.05 -7.31 7.19
CA MET A 45 -0.36 -8.63 6.70
C MET A 45 -1.77 -8.62 6.12
N VAL A 46 -2.72 -7.94 6.77
CA VAL A 46 -4.09 -7.79 6.27
C VAL A 46 -4.11 -7.06 4.93
N ASP A 47 -3.38 -5.95 4.79
CA ASP A 47 -3.27 -5.23 3.51
C ASP A 47 -2.68 -6.12 2.40
N VAL A 48 -1.57 -6.82 2.68
CA VAL A 48 -0.94 -7.70 1.68
C VAL A 48 -1.88 -8.81 1.23
N ILE A 49 -2.63 -9.43 2.15
CA ILE A 49 -3.57 -10.51 1.84
C ILE A 49 -4.76 -9.98 1.06
N LEU A 50 -5.38 -8.88 1.50
CA LEU A 50 -6.53 -8.30 0.82
C LEU A 50 -6.16 -7.78 -0.57
N ASP A 51 -5.04 -7.08 -0.70
CA ASP A 51 -4.54 -6.63 -2.00
C ASP A 51 -4.27 -7.82 -2.91
N PHE A 52 -3.67 -8.91 -2.40
CA PHE A 52 -3.47 -10.11 -3.21
C PHE A 52 -4.79 -10.68 -3.75
N ILE A 53 -5.80 -10.85 -2.88
CA ILE A 53 -7.10 -11.42 -3.26
C ILE A 53 -7.80 -10.52 -4.28
N LEU A 54 -7.92 -9.22 -3.98
CA LEU A 54 -8.63 -8.25 -4.82
C LEU A 54 -7.96 -8.09 -6.19
N GLN A 55 -6.62 -8.00 -6.24
CA GLN A 55 -5.90 -7.86 -7.50
C GLN A 55 -5.90 -9.17 -8.29
N SER A 56 -5.83 -10.33 -7.63
CA SER A 56 -5.97 -11.64 -8.29
C SER A 56 -7.32 -11.75 -8.99
N LEU A 57 -8.41 -11.38 -8.30
CA LEU A 57 -9.75 -11.36 -8.89
C LEU A 57 -9.85 -10.39 -10.07
N LEU A 58 -9.23 -9.21 -9.97
CA LEU A 58 -9.25 -8.21 -11.04
C LEU A 58 -8.51 -8.66 -12.31
N PHE A 59 -7.33 -9.28 -12.17
CA PHE A 59 -6.44 -9.58 -13.30
C PHE A 59 -6.55 -11.01 -13.81
N LEU A 60 -6.76 -11.99 -12.93
CA LEU A 60 -6.88 -13.41 -13.31
C LEU A 60 -8.34 -13.87 -13.39
N GLY A 61 -9.26 -13.19 -12.72
CA GLY A 61 -10.65 -13.64 -12.55
C GLY A 61 -10.75 -14.78 -11.53
N PHE A 62 -11.77 -15.63 -11.65
CA PHE A 62 -11.99 -16.81 -10.80
C PHE A 62 -11.13 -18.03 -11.20
N VAL A 63 -9.98 -17.80 -11.82
CA VAL A 63 -9.08 -18.88 -12.27
C VAL A 63 -8.21 -19.35 -11.11
N SER A 64 -7.89 -20.64 -11.08
CA SER A 64 -7.00 -21.23 -10.07
C SER A 64 -5.66 -20.47 -10.00
N ILE A 65 -5.35 -19.96 -8.80
CA ILE A 65 -4.15 -19.19 -8.52
C ILE A 65 -2.96 -20.16 -8.45
N GLN A 66 -2.02 -20.01 -9.39
CA GLN A 66 -0.80 -20.82 -9.39
C GLN A 66 0.16 -20.34 -8.29
N PRO A 67 0.91 -21.24 -7.61
CA PRO A 67 1.89 -20.85 -6.60
C PRO A 67 2.93 -19.84 -7.09
N ALA A 68 3.29 -19.89 -8.37
CA ALA A 68 4.20 -18.93 -9.00
C ALA A 68 3.66 -17.48 -8.95
N VAL A 69 2.35 -17.28 -9.05
CA VAL A 69 1.73 -15.94 -8.94
C VAL A 69 1.86 -15.41 -7.53
N ILE A 70 1.63 -16.26 -6.52
CA ILE A 70 1.78 -15.91 -5.09
C ILE A 70 3.23 -15.49 -4.82
N PHE A 71 4.20 -16.28 -5.27
CA PHE A 71 5.62 -15.99 -5.07
C PHE A 71 6.05 -14.68 -5.76
N LYS A 72 5.65 -14.47 -7.03
CA LYS A 72 5.88 -13.22 -7.75
C LYS A 72 5.28 -12.03 -7.02
N PHE A 73 4.06 -12.17 -6.50
CA PHE A 73 3.39 -11.11 -5.76
C PHE A 73 4.13 -10.75 -4.48
N ILE A 74 4.55 -11.73 -3.66
CA ILE A 74 5.27 -11.49 -2.41
C ILE A 74 6.60 -10.78 -2.68
N ILE A 75 7.41 -11.29 -3.61
CA ILE A 75 8.69 -10.66 -3.95
C ILE A 75 8.47 -9.24 -4.47
N PHE A 76 7.50 -9.08 -5.36
CA PHE A 76 7.17 -7.77 -5.90
C PHE A 76 6.73 -6.81 -4.80
N ARG A 77 5.93 -7.26 -3.83
CA ARG A 77 5.46 -6.43 -2.71
C ARG A 77 6.60 -5.99 -1.80
N ILE A 78 7.56 -6.87 -1.53
CA ILE A 78 8.78 -6.53 -0.77
C ILE A 78 9.58 -5.46 -1.52
N PHE A 79 9.79 -5.65 -2.83
CA PHE A 79 10.54 -4.71 -3.66
C PHE A 79 9.85 -3.34 -3.79
N ASP A 80 8.55 -3.33 -4.03
CA ASP A 80 7.71 -2.11 -4.08
C ASP A 80 7.77 -1.35 -2.76
N THR A 81 7.67 -2.06 -1.62
CA THR A 81 7.79 -1.46 -0.28
C THR A 81 9.17 -0.86 -0.06
N PHE A 82 10.23 -1.56 -0.47
CA PHE A 82 11.61 -1.09 -0.36
C PHE A 82 11.86 0.16 -1.20
N ILE A 83 11.40 0.19 -2.45
CA ILE A 83 11.49 1.38 -3.32
C ILE A 83 10.76 2.56 -2.70
N ARG A 84 9.53 2.36 -2.22
CA ARG A 84 8.74 3.43 -1.56
C ARG A 84 9.47 3.97 -0.35
N GLN A 85 10.09 3.12 0.46
CA GLN A 85 10.86 3.53 1.62
C GLN A 85 12.12 4.32 1.22
N ILE A 86 12.86 3.90 0.19
CA ILE A 86 14.01 4.65 -0.35
C ILE A 86 13.57 6.02 -0.84
N LEU A 87 12.51 6.08 -1.65
CA LEU A 87 11.97 7.33 -2.18
C LEU A 87 11.52 8.25 -1.04
N TYR A 88 10.95 7.70 0.03
CA TYR A 88 10.58 8.48 1.21
C TYR A 88 11.81 9.07 1.90
N VAL A 89 12.80 8.24 2.23
CA VAL A 89 14.05 8.70 2.88
C VAL A 89 14.77 9.73 2.02
N PHE A 90 14.80 9.53 0.70
CA PHE A 90 15.39 10.48 -0.23
C PHE A 90 14.59 11.79 -0.31
N SER A 91 13.26 11.70 -0.37
CA SER A 91 12.37 12.87 -0.41
C SER A 91 12.56 13.76 0.82
N MET A 92 12.80 13.16 1.99
CA MET A 92 13.07 13.87 3.24
C MET A 92 14.36 14.70 3.23
N LYS A 93 15.27 14.49 2.27
CA LYS A 93 16.50 15.29 2.12
C LYS A 93 16.26 16.61 1.38
N PHE A 94 15.13 16.78 0.71
CA PHE A 94 14.84 18.02 -0.01
C PHE A 94 14.36 19.14 0.93
N LYS A 95 14.94 20.33 0.79
CA LYS A 95 14.62 21.50 1.61
C LYS A 95 13.13 21.89 1.56
N PHE A 96 12.46 21.73 0.40
CA PHE A 96 11.04 22.05 0.28
C PHE A 96 10.15 21.07 1.08
N VAL A 97 10.49 19.78 1.11
CA VAL A 97 9.78 18.76 1.89
C VAL A 97 9.97 19.02 3.39
N GLN A 98 11.19 19.35 3.81
CA GLN A 98 11.49 19.70 5.19
C GLN A 98 10.69 20.94 5.64
N LYS A 99 10.62 21.98 4.79
CA LYS A 99 9.79 23.17 5.07
C LYS A 99 8.30 22.85 5.14
N TYR A 100 7.80 21.95 4.29
CA TYR A 100 6.42 21.51 4.32
C TYR A 100 6.08 20.80 5.64
N ILE A 101 6.96 19.90 6.09
CA ILE A 101 6.79 19.11 7.31
C ILE A 101 6.96 19.94 8.57
N HIS A 102 7.86 20.92 8.59
CA HIS A 102 8.09 21.78 9.75
C HIS A 102 6.82 22.52 10.21
N ASN A 103 5.90 22.80 9.29
CA ASN A 103 4.60 23.42 9.57
C ASN A 103 3.53 22.41 10.05
N GLN A 104 3.93 21.25 10.57
CA GLN A 104 3.02 20.21 11.04
C GLN A 104 2.35 20.61 12.36
N PRO A 105 1.03 20.41 12.51
CA PRO A 105 0.36 20.67 13.79
C PRO A 105 0.99 19.81 14.90
N PRO A 106 1.11 20.35 16.14
CA PRO A 106 1.62 19.59 17.27
C PRO A 106 0.80 18.33 17.49
N LYS A 107 1.42 17.28 18.04
CA LYS A 107 0.74 16.04 18.39
C LYS A 107 -0.27 16.33 19.50
N ASP A 108 -1.54 16.00 19.25
CA ASP A 108 -2.63 16.10 20.24
C ASP A 108 -3.27 14.72 20.30
N ASP A 109 -2.97 14.01 21.38
CA ASP A 109 -3.37 12.62 21.63
C ASP A 109 -4.88 12.49 21.93
N ASN A 110 -5.58 13.61 22.16
CA ASN A 110 -7.03 13.64 22.39
C ASN A 110 -7.84 13.92 21.12
N ASN A 111 -7.18 14.13 19.98
CA ASN A 111 -7.88 14.42 18.74
C ASN A 111 -8.49 13.14 18.15
N PRO A 112 -9.80 13.12 17.83
CA PRO A 112 -10.45 11.95 17.24
C PRO A 112 -10.03 11.67 15.79
N ILE A 113 -9.32 12.59 15.13
CA ILE A 113 -8.89 12.45 13.74
C ILE A 113 -7.67 11.53 13.65
N PRO A 114 -7.70 10.48 12.80
CA PRO A 114 -6.57 9.58 12.61
C PRO A 114 -5.28 10.30 12.21
N GLU A 115 -4.15 9.84 12.78
CA GLU A 115 -2.81 10.39 12.55
C GLU A 115 -2.43 10.48 11.06
N PHE A 116 -2.90 9.52 10.24
CA PHE A 116 -2.59 9.47 8.81
C PHE A 116 -3.23 10.60 7.98
N LEU A 117 -4.35 11.18 8.44
CA LEU A 117 -5.01 12.35 7.81
C LEU A 117 -4.43 13.68 8.28
N ARG A 118 -3.77 13.67 9.44
CA ARG A 118 -3.31 14.88 10.13
C ARG A 118 -1.85 15.19 9.84
N TYR A 119 -1.01 14.17 9.74
CA TYR A 119 0.43 14.37 9.67
C TYR A 119 0.95 14.48 8.24
N ARG A 120 1.73 15.55 8.04
CA ARG A 120 2.31 15.90 6.75
C ARG A 120 3.33 14.86 6.26
N HIS A 121 3.95 14.11 7.16
CA HIS A 121 4.75 12.94 6.82
C HIS A 121 3.96 11.88 6.05
N SER A 122 2.71 11.62 6.45
CA SER A 122 1.83 10.65 5.80
C SER A 122 1.46 11.10 4.39
N HIS A 123 1.26 12.40 4.18
CA HIS A 123 0.97 12.94 2.84
C HIS A 123 2.12 12.68 1.84
N ILE A 124 3.37 12.87 2.27
CA ILE A 124 4.54 12.57 1.44
C ILE A 124 4.60 11.08 1.11
N ARG A 125 4.31 10.21 2.09
CA ARG A 125 4.22 8.76 1.85
C ARG A 125 3.14 8.43 0.82
N TYR A 126 1.93 8.99 0.95
CA TYR A 126 0.85 8.75 0.00
C TYR A 126 1.16 9.27 -1.41
N LEU A 127 1.84 10.41 -1.52
CA LEU A 127 2.29 10.92 -2.82
C LEU A 127 3.29 9.95 -3.49
N ILE A 128 4.24 9.41 -2.72
CA ILE A 128 5.20 8.41 -3.22
C ILE A 128 4.48 7.13 -3.60
N ILE A 129 3.54 6.66 -2.78
CA ILE A 129 2.69 5.50 -3.06
C ILE A 129 1.96 5.68 -4.40
N LEU A 130 1.40 6.86 -4.63
CA LEU A 130 0.69 7.20 -5.86
C LEU A 130 1.63 7.18 -7.08
N ILE A 131 2.81 7.80 -6.98
CA ILE A 131 3.82 7.81 -8.05
C ILE A 131 4.27 6.37 -8.36
N CYS A 132 4.62 5.61 -7.32
CA CYS A 132 5.00 4.19 -7.46
C CYS A 132 3.86 3.38 -8.07
N PHE A 133 2.61 3.66 -7.74
CA PHE A 133 1.48 2.94 -8.31
C PHE A 133 1.43 3.05 -9.84
N PHE A 134 1.52 4.27 -10.37
CA PHE A 134 1.45 4.50 -11.82
C PHE A 134 2.66 3.94 -12.58
N ILE A 135 3.86 4.13 -12.02
CA ILE A 135 5.12 3.81 -12.73
C ILE A 135 5.51 2.34 -12.56
N LEU A 136 5.26 1.77 -11.38
CA LEU A 136 5.82 0.50 -10.97
C LEU A 136 4.72 -0.53 -10.66
N THR A 137 3.85 -0.22 -9.70
CA THR A 137 2.92 -1.21 -9.13
C THR A 137 1.89 -1.70 -10.14
N PHE A 138 1.21 -0.81 -10.85
CA PHE A 138 0.20 -1.22 -11.82
C PHE A 138 0.81 -1.94 -13.04
N PRO A 139 1.88 -1.43 -13.69
CA PRO A 139 2.53 -2.15 -14.79
C PRO A 139 2.99 -3.55 -14.40
N LEU A 140 3.65 -3.72 -13.24
CA LEU A 140 4.15 -5.03 -12.82
C LEU A 140 3.01 -6.00 -12.46
N ARG A 141 1.95 -5.52 -11.81
CA ARG A 141 0.75 -6.34 -11.56
C ARG A 141 0.17 -6.87 -12.87
N LYS A 142 -0.02 -5.99 -13.85
CA LYS A 142 -0.68 -6.32 -15.11
C LYS A 142 0.18 -7.19 -16.05
N TYR A 143 1.47 -6.88 -16.16
CA TYR A 143 2.33 -7.47 -17.20
C TYR A 143 3.31 -8.52 -16.68
N PHE A 144 3.43 -8.73 -15.37
CA PHE A 144 4.39 -9.68 -14.83
C PHE A 144 3.83 -10.62 -13.76
N VAL A 145 3.13 -10.08 -12.76
CA VAL A 145 2.63 -10.85 -11.60
C VAL A 145 1.40 -11.66 -11.99
N PHE A 146 0.36 -10.99 -12.48
CA PHE A 146 -0.93 -11.61 -12.80
C PHE A 146 -1.08 -11.94 -14.28
N VAL A 147 0.00 -12.44 -14.89
CA VAL A 147 -0.05 -12.95 -16.26
C VAL A 147 -0.44 -14.41 -16.20
N LYS A 148 -1.50 -14.78 -16.91
CA LYS A 148 -1.86 -16.20 -17.09
C LYS A 148 -0.67 -16.90 -17.73
N SER A 149 -0.15 -17.93 -17.08
CA SER A 149 0.84 -18.80 -17.69
C SER A 149 0.20 -19.44 -18.92
N THR A 150 0.56 -18.98 -20.12
CA THR A 150 0.33 -19.69 -21.36
C THR A 150 1.18 -20.95 -21.29
N LYS A 151 0.65 -21.99 -20.66
CA LYS A 151 1.12 -23.34 -20.94
C LYS A 151 0.83 -23.60 -22.42
N LEU A 152 1.90 -23.60 -23.21
CA LEU A 152 2.01 -24.34 -24.46
C LEU A 152 1.77 -25.83 -24.18
#